data_AF-A0A4Q4X702-F1
#
_entry.id   AF-A0A4Q4X702-F1
#
_cell.length_a   1.000
_cell.length_b   1.000
_cell.length_c   1.000
_cell.angle_alpha   90.00
_cell.angle_beta   90.00
_cell.angle_gamma   90.00
#
_symmetry.space_group_name_H-M   'P 1'
#
loop_
_entity.id
_entity.type
_entity.pdbx_description
1 polymer ?
#
loop_
_entity_poly.entity_id
_entity_poly.type
_entity_poly.pdbx_seq_one_letter_code
_entity_poly.pdbx_strand_id
1 'polypeptide(L)'
;MWIEKHFMMGRHGHGGHGFGRGMGGFGGPGGYGEGDDEGGSPWRGRRLSSADLQLVLLALLKGTPRHGYELIKAVEEHSLGFYTPSPGMVYPALSYLEDHGFASVTVEGNKKRYGITPEGETWLAERQNSADAILAQLRAMGERVKRMNEAMAFDRETDNAAEWTDTGHDPLRTARWRLKFALMEKRFASREEQQRVADILLRALKEITGERTVKPATRRVRVRAIHTLSPRMRRVVFTGAAATDLTDLAEAPPGAAIKLMFPHERAGNGRTLGRAYTIRRYHAARGELEIDFVVHDETPAAQHGPAARWLEHAAPGDEVEFAGPKRGFRADPAAPWTLLIGDETALPAIFAILETLPEHAQVLTYIAIGDARARLPLEGALATHPRSRNIHWVESDTAHAGAMMVGALSAQAMPAGTPQVFLAGEASLLKQVRTLIEGAWAVPHDAIDAKGYWTAGLSREERKASEAR
;
A
#
# COMPACT_ATOMS: atom_id res chain seq x y z
N MET A 1 14.33 -8.26 55.76
CA MET A 1 13.75 -6.96 56.15
C MET A 1 14.92 -6.01 56.36
N TRP A 2 15.15 -5.07 55.44
CA TRP A 2 16.33 -4.16 55.40
C TRP A 2 17.71 -4.85 55.25
N ILE A 3 18.84 -4.15 54.98
CA ILE A 3 19.18 -3.28 53.82
C ILE A 3 20.72 -3.06 53.77
N GLU A 4 21.35 -2.99 52.57
CA GLU A 4 22.68 -2.37 52.27
C GLU A 4 23.95 -2.86 53.08
N LYS A 5 25.23 -2.48 52.83
CA LYS A 5 25.98 -1.91 51.68
C LYS A 5 27.47 -2.34 51.73
N HIS A 6 28.13 -2.31 50.56
CA HIS A 6 29.58 -2.28 50.23
C HIS A 6 30.67 -1.99 51.30
N PHE A 7 31.88 -2.54 51.07
CA PHE A 7 33.14 -1.77 51.04
C PHE A 7 34.23 -2.42 50.12
N MET A 8 35.30 -1.68 49.76
CA MET A 8 36.37 -2.08 48.81
C MET A 8 37.80 -2.10 49.40
N MET A 9 38.73 -2.82 48.75
CA MET A 9 40.16 -2.49 48.40
C MET A 9 40.84 -3.80 47.87
N GLY A 10 41.83 -3.90 46.97
CA GLY A 10 42.78 -3.05 46.21
C GLY A 10 43.58 -3.98 45.23
N ARG A 11 44.80 -3.78 44.70
CA ARG A 11 45.78 -2.67 44.56
C ARG A 11 46.94 -3.14 43.62
N HIS A 12 47.71 -2.22 43.00
CA HIS A 12 48.96 -2.42 42.20
C HIS A 12 48.81 -2.90 40.72
N GLY A 13 49.69 -2.53 39.75
CA GLY A 13 50.87 -1.63 39.79
C GLY A 13 51.52 -1.30 38.41
N HIS A 14 52.53 -0.41 38.41
CA HIS A 14 53.34 0.14 37.27
C HIS A 14 54.11 -0.94 36.44
N GLY A 15 54.75 -0.75 35.27
CA GLY A 15 55.13 0.39 34.37
C GLY A 15 56.10 -0.17 33.25
N GLY A 16 56.75 0.53 32.31
CA GLY A 16 56.82 1.95 31.86
C GLY A 16 58.01 2.18 30.86
N HIS A 17 57.92 3.18 29.94
CA HIS A 17 58.91 3.54 28.86
C HIS A 17 59.10 2.52 27.70
N GLY A 18 59.57 2.88 26.47
CA GLY A 18 59.75 4.19 25.83
C GLY A 18 60.55 4.17 24.49
N PHE A 19 60.33 5.19 23.64
CA PHE A 19 61.04 5.56 22.37
C PHE A 19 60.80 4.78 21.06
N GLY A 20 60.71 5.53 19.94
CA GLY A 20 60.69 5.05 18.54
C GLY A 20 59.75 5.83 17.61
N ARG A 21 60.27 6.62 16.64
CA ARG A 21 59.46 7.37 15.64
C ARG A 21 59.54 6.69 14.25
N GLY A 22 58.45 6.70 13.47
CA GLY A 22 58.56 6.64 12.00
C GLY A 22 57.32 6.15 11.22
N MET A 23 56.83 6.99 10.30
CA MET A 23 56.03 6.67 9.09
C MET A 23 54.82 5.71 9.15
N GLY A 24 53.63 6.31 9.22
CA GLY A 24 52.66 6.26 8.10
C GLY A 24 52.01 4.93 7.70
N GLY A 25 50.85 4.62 8.31
CA GLY A 25 49.90 3.64 7.79
C GLY A 25 48.47 3.91 8.31
N PHE A 26 47.52 4.19 7.43
CA PHE A 26 46.12 4.49 7.80
C PHE A 26 45.35 3.20 8.12
N GLY A 27 45.48 2.72 9.36
CA GLY A 27 44.57 1.73 9.94
C GLY A 27 43.39 2.40 10.64
N GLY A 28 42.15 2.13 10.20
CA GLY A 28 40.95 2.52 10.93
C GLY A 28 40.74 1.65 12.20
N PRO A 29 40.24 2.19 13.32
CA PRO A 29 40.12 1.43 14.57
C PRO A 29 39.09 0.27 14.55
N GLY A 30 39.35 -0.76 15.36
CA GLY A 30 38.30 -1.69 15.86
C GLY A 30 37.34 -0.99 16.82
N GLY A 31 36.22 -1.58 17.25
CA GLY A 31 36.09 -2.94 17.79
C GLY A 31 36.56 -2.93 19.26
N TYR A 32 35.74 -3.15 20.30
CA TYR A 32 34.51 -3.97 20.43
C TYR A 32 33.46 -3.30 21.36
N GLY A 33 32.23 -3.83 21.39
CA GLY A 33 31.24 -3.61 22.46
C GLY A 33 29.77 -3.79 22.03
N GLU A 34 28.98 -4.55 22.80
CA GLU A 34 27.53 -4.75 22.65
C GLU A 34 26.71 -3.47 22.42
N GLY A 35 25.68 -3.56 21.56
CA GLY A 35 24.65 -2.52 21.42
C GLY A 35 23.80 -2.60 20.14
N ASP A 36 22.64 -3.27 20.23
CA ASP A 36 21.38 -3.02 19.51
C ASP A 36 21.38 -2.83 17.96
N ASP A 37 21.06 -3.92 17.24
CA ASP A 37 20.93 -3.99 15.76
C ASP A 37 19.65 -3.32 15.18
N GLU A 38 19.48 -1.99 15.32
CA GLU A 38 18.40 -1.23 14.62
C GLU A 38 18.92 -0.07 13.72
N GLY A 39 19.85 -0.38 12.81
CA GLY A 39 20.37 0.65 11.87
C GLY A 39 20.97 0.18 10.54
N GLY A 40 21.02 -1.13 10.28
CA GLY A 40 21.75 -1.69 9.13
C GLY A 40 21.23 -1.22 7.76
N SER A 41 22.12 -0.67 6.93
CA SER A 41 21.81 -0.37 5.52
C SER A 41 21.45 -1.67 4.77
N PRO A 42 20.26 -1.77 4.13
CA PRO A 42 19.64 -3.05 3.76
C PRO A 42 20.36 -3.86 2.66
N TRP A 43 21.51 -3.38 2.17
CA TRP A 43 22.25 -3.98 1.06
C TRP A 43 23.63 -4.55 1.44
N ARG A 44 24.05 -4.47 2.72
CA ARG A 44 25.33 -5.06 3.20
C ARG A 44 25.32 -6.59 3.34
N GLY A 45 24.17 -7.25 3.18
CA GLY A 45 23.97 -8.64 3.61
C GLY A 45 24.27 -9.76 2.60
N ARG A 46 24.05 -9.56 1.30
CA ARG A 46 24.07 -10.67 0.32
C ARG A 46 25.48 -10.98 -0.19
N ARG A 47 26.24 -11.72 0.63
CA ARG A 47 27.50 -12.38 0.25
C ARG A 47 27.23 -13.45 -0.82
N LEU A 48 28.23 -13.76 -1.65
CA LEU A 48 28.20 -14.96 -2.50
C LEU A 48 28.11 -16.22 -1.62
N SER A 49 27.43 -17.27 -2.08
CA SER A 49 27.56 -18.59 -1.45
C SER A 49 28.93 -19.21 -1.76
N SER A 50 29.30 -20.28 -1.04
CA SER A 50 30.53 -21.02 -1.33
C SER A 50 30.54 -21.57 -2.76
N ALA A 51 29.40 -22.06 -3.25
CA ALA A 51 29.27 -22.60 -4.61
C ALA A 51 29.36 -21.49 -5.69
N ASP A 52 28.72 -20.33 -5.46
CA ASP A 52 28.84 -19.18 -6.36
C ASP A 52 30.30 -18.71 -6.44
N LEU A 53 31.00 -18.67 -5.30
CA LEU A 53 32.40 -18.26 -5.23
C LEU A 53 33.33 -19.27 -5.93
N GLN A 54 33.12 -20.57 -5.73
CA GLN A 54 33.85 -21.63 -6.46
C GLN A 54 33.70 -21.46 -7.99
N LEU A 55 32.47 -21.27 -8.46
CA LEU A 55 32.17 -21.11 -9.88
C LEU A 55 32.78 -19.81 -10.47
N VAL A 56 32.71 -18.69 -9.74
CA VAL A 56 33.34 -17.41 -10.13
C VAL A 56 34.87 -17.51 -10.15
N LEU A 57 35.48 -18.15 -9.15
CA LEU A 57 36.95 -18.31 -9.09
C LEU A 57 37.45 -19.18 -10.25
N LEU A 58 36.75 -20.28 -10.55
CA LEU A 58 37.09 -21.15 -11.69
C LEU A 58 36.91 -20.43 -13.04
N ALA A 59 35.84 -19.63 -13.19
CA ALA A 59 35.64 -18.79 -14.38
C ALA A 59 36.77 -17.76 -14.58
N LEU A 60 37.31 -17.20 -13.48
CA LEU A 60 38.43 -16.25 -13.54
C LEU A 60 39.81 -16.92 -13.77
N LEU A 61 39.94 -18.23 -13.53
CA LEU A 61 41.11 -19.04 -13.88
C LEU A 61 41.14 -19.46 -15.36
N LYS A 62 40.01 -19.41 -16.06
CA LYS A 62 39.91 -19.72 -17.49
C LYS A 62 40.85 -18.82 -18.30
N GLY A 63 41.83 -19.42 -18.98
CA GLY A 63 42.78 -18.73 -19.86
C GLY A 63 43.98 -18.05 -19.18
N THR A 64 44.09 -17.98 -17.86
CA THR A 64 45.32 -17.48 -17.17
C THR A 64 45.43 -18.01 -15.73
N PRO A 65 46.49 -18.76 -15.38
CA PRO A 65 46.74 -19.20 -14.01
C PRO A 65 47.14 -18.07 -13.05
N ARG A 66 46.46 -17.95 -11.90
CA ARG A 66 46.54 -16.82 -10.94
C ARG A 66 46.86 -17.26 -9.52
N HIS A 67 47.42 -16.36 -8.71
CA HIS A 67 47.50 -16.53 -7.26
C HIS A 67 46.15 -16.19 -6.58
N GLY A 68 45.88 -16.74 -5.39
CA GLY A 68 44.62 -16.49 -4.66
C GLY A 68 44.32 -15.01 -4.37
N TYR A 69 45.36 -14.20 -4.12
CA TYR A 69 45.23 -12.74 -3.96
C TYR A 69 44.86 -12.01 -5.28
N GLU A 70 45.31 -12.52 -6.43
CA GLU A 70 44.99 -11.95 -7.74
C GLU A 70 43.55 -12.27 -8.14
N LEU A 71 43.02 -13.41 -7.68
CA LEU A 71 41.60 -13.76 -7.79
C LEU A 71 40.71 -12.88 -6.89
N ILE A 72 41.14 -12.58 -5.67
CA ILE A 72 40.45 -11.59 -4.80
C ILE A 72 40.34 -10.24 -5.54
N LYS A 73 41.45 -9.75 -6.10
CA LYS A 73 41.46 -8.52 -6.90
C LYS A 73 40.60 -8.60 -8.15
N ALA A 74 40.64 -9.71 -8.89
CA ALA A 74 39.83 -9.86 -10.10
C ALA A 74 38.31 -9.79 -9.81
N VAL A 75 37.85 -10.29 -8.66
CA VAL A 75 36.44 -10.15 -8.21
C VAL A 75 36.14 -8.70 -7.78
N GLU A 76 37.06 -8.03 -7.09
CA GLU A 76 36.93 -6.62 -6.71
C GLU A 76 36.86 -5.71 -7.96
N GLU A 77 37.77 -5.89 -8.91
CA GLU A 77 37.82 -5.16 -10.19
C GLU A 77 36.57 -5.41 -11.04
N HIS A 78 36.12 -6.67 -11.17
CA HIS A 78 34.91 -7.00 -11.93
C HIS A 78 33.63 -6.42 -11.29
N SER A 79 33.59 -6.34 -9.96
CA SER A 79 32.51 -5.69 -9.20
C SER A 79 32.70 -4.17 -9.05
N LEU A 80 33.70 -3.56 -9.71
CA LEU A 80 34.00 -2.12 -9.64
C LEU A 80 34.19 -1.60 -8.19
N GLY A 81 34.81 -2.41 -7.33
CA GLY A 81 35.03 -2.12 -5.91
C GLY A 81 33.82 -2.35 -5.00
N PHE A 82 32.73 -2.93 -5.50
CA PHE A 82 31.54 -3.23 -4.67
C PHE A 82 31.74 -4.44 -3.75
N TYR A 83 32.49 -5.46 -4.18
CA TYR A 83 32.64 -6.70 -3.44
C TYR A 83 34.06 -7.28 -3.55
N THR A 84 34.80 -7.20 -2.45
CA THR A 84 36.07 -7.91 -2.24
C THR A 84 35.79 -9.19 -1.41
N PRO A 85 35.97 -10.40 -1.96
CA PRO A 85 35.81 -11.64 -1.19
C PRO A 85 36.97 -11.79 -0.20
N SER A 86 36.68 -12.23 1.03
CA SER A 86 37.73 -12.36 2.05
C SER A 86 38.65 -13.57 1.78
N PRO A 87 39.93 -13.51 2.19
CA PRO A 87 40.85 -14.66 2.11
C PRO A 87 40.28 -15.94 2.72
N GLY A 88 39.55 -15.82 3.85
CA GLY A 88 38.91 -16.93 4.55
C GLY A 88 37.72 -17.57 3.81
N MET A 89 37.27 -17.01 2.68
CA MET A 89 36.33 -17.68 1.77
C MET A 89 37.02 -18.14 0.47
N VAL A 90 37.97 -17.35 -0.06
CA VAL A 90 38.66 -17.68 -1.32
C VAL A 90 39.59 -18.88 -1.18
N TYR A 91 40.39 -18.99 -0.11
CA TYR A 91 41.30 -20.13 0.01
C TYR A 91 40.58 -21.48 0.22
N PRO A 92 39.53 -21.60 1.06
CA PRO A 92 38.73 -22.83 1.13
C PRO A 92 38.01 -23.17 -0.19
N ALA A 93 37.53 -22.17 -0.94
CA ALA A 93 36.94 -22.40 -2.26
C ALA A 93 37.99 -22.91 -3.29
N LEU A 94 39.23 -22.40 -3.22
CA LEU A 94 40.34 -22.87 -4.06
C LEU A 94 40.82 -24.27 -3.67
N SER A 95 40.90 -24.59 -2.37
CA SER A 95 41.17 -25.95 -1.91
C SER A 95 40.10 -26.93 -2.38
N TYR A 96 38.81 -26.57 -2.31
CA TYR A 96 37.74 -27.40 -2.86
C TYR A 96 37.94 -27.71 -4.36
N LEU A 97 38.32 -26.70 -5.16
CA LEU A 97 38.60 -26.89 -6.60
C LEU A 97 39.87 -27.73 -6.85
N GLU A 98 40.87 -27.63 -5.98
CA GLU A 98 42.10 -28.45 -5.97
C GLU A 98 41.77 -29.92 -5.64
N ASP A 99 41.03 -30.16 -4.54
CA ASP A 99 40.63 -31.48 -4.05
C ASP A 99 39.72 -32.25 -5.02
N HIS A 100 38.88 -31.54 -5.79
CA HIS A 100 37.99 -32.13 -6.80
C HIS A 100 38.61 -32.18 -8.21
N GLY A 101 39.89 -31.80 -8.36
CA GLY A 101 40.61 -31.86 -9.62
C GLY A 101 40.14 -30.85 -10.68
N PHE A 102 39.35 -29.84 -10.31
CA PHE A 102 38.91 -28.76 -11.22
C PHE A 102 39.98 -27.65 -11.38
N ALA A 103 40.89 -27.53 -10.41
CA ALA A 103 42.02 -26.62 -10.46
C ALA A 103 43.34 -27.34 -10.15
N SER A 104 44.37 -27.06 -10.92
CA SER A 104 45.74 -27.50 -10.66
C SER A 104 46.50 -26.45 -9.85
N VAL A 105 47.47 -26.89 -9.04
CA VAL A 105 48.35 -26.00 -8.27
C VAL A 105 49.79 -26.19 -8.68
N THR A 106 50.45 -25.09 -9.02
CA THR A 106 51.90 -24.98 -9.17
C THR A 106 52.46 -24.12 -8.04
N VAL A 107 53.61 -24.49 -7.48
CA VAL A 107 54.27 -23.75 -6.40
C VAL A 107 55.39 -22.89 -6.98
N GLU A 108 55.23 -21.57 -6.93
CA GLU A 108 56.24 -20.59 -7.32
C GLU A 108 56.83 -19.95 -6.06
N GLY A 109 57.99 -20.45 -5.63
CA GLY A 109 58.59 -20.08 -4.35
C GLY A 109 57.64 -20.37 -3.19
N ASN A 110 57.27 -19.35 -2.41
CA ASN A 110 56.32 -19.48 -1.30
C ASN A 110 54.86 -19.22 -1.68
N LYS A 111 54.48 -19.25 -2.97
CA LYS A 111 53.11 -18.95 -3.44
C LYS A 111 52.52 -20.08 -4.28
N LYS A 112 51.32 -20.54 -3.94
CA LYS A 112 50.48 -21.35 -4.84
C LYS A 112 49.97 -20.46 -6.00
N ARG A 113 50.20 -20.89 -7.24
CA ARG A 113 49.50 -20.43 -8.45
C ARG A 113 48.50 -21.50 -8.84
N TYR A 114 47.25 -21.10 -9.04
CA TYR A 114 46.15 -21.98 -9.43
C TYR A 114 45.90 -21.84 -10.93
N GLY A 115 45.61 -22.94 -11.63
CA GLY A 115 45.18 -22.97 -13.03
C GLY A 115 43.97 -23.87 -13.19
N ILE A 116 43.19 -23.71 -14.26
CA ILE A 116 42.06 -24.61 -14.58
C ILE A 116 42.58 -25.93 -15.19
N THR A 117 41.90 -27.04 -14.93
CA THR A 117 42.17 -28.36 -15.54
C THR A 117 41.17 -28.66 -16.67
N PRO A 118 41.42 -29.65 -17.56
CA PRO A 118 40.41 -30.10 -18.54
C PRO A 118 39.07 -30.50 -17.91
N GLU A 119 39.12 -31.12 -16.72
CA GLU A 119 37.96 -31.49 -15.91
C GLU A 119 37.23 -30.23 -15.40
N GLY A 120 37.99 -29.22 -14.95
CA GLY A 120 37.47 -27.92 -14.55
C GLY A 120 36.87 -27.11 -15.71
N GLU A 121 37.47 -27.15 -16.91
CA GLU A 121 36.90 -26.53 -18.10
C GLU A 121 35.56 -27.17 -18.48
N THR A 122 35.46 -28.50 -18.35
CA THR A 122 34.22 -29.26 -18.60
C THR A 122 33.14 -28.92 -17.57
N TRP A 123 33.48 -28.94 -16.28
CA TRP A 123 32.55 -28.58 -15.19
C TRP A 123 32.09 -27.12 -15.25
N LEU A 124 32.97 -26.22 -15.71
CA LEU A 124 32.64 -24.82 -15.96
C LEU A 124 31.74 -24.66 -17.20
N ALA A 125 31.97 -25.42 -18.28
CA ALA A 125 31.14 -25.36 -19.49
C ALA A 125 29.69 -25.75 -19.20
N GLU A 126 29.44 -26.80 -18.40
CA GLU A 126 28.10 -27.16 -17.90
C GLU A 126 27.39 -26.03 -17.12
N ARG A 127 28.17 -25.12 -16.51
CA ARG A 127 27.69 -24.08 -15.57
C ARG A 127 27.96 -22.64 -16.06
N GLN A 128 28.36 -22.48 -17.32
CA GLN A 128 28.82 -21.20 -17.89
C GLN A 128 27.74 -20.11 -17.75
N ASN A 129 26.48 -20.42 -18.08
CA ASN A 129 25.34 -19.51 -17.91
C ASN A 129 25.19 -19.00 -16.46
N SER A 130 25.45 -19.85 -15.47
CA SER A 130 25.38 -19.47 -14.05
C SER A 130 26.58 -18.62 -13.64
N ALA A 131 27.79 -18.96 -14.09
CA ALA A 131 29.00 -18.16 -13.86
C ALA A 131 28.84 -16.74 -14.41
N ASP A 132 28.38 -16.64 -15.66
CA ASP A 132 28.17 -15.38 -16.38
C ASP A 132 27.06 -14.55 -15.73
N ALA A 133 25.97 -15.18 -15.26
CA ALA A 133 24.90 -14.50 -14.53
C ALA A 133 25.39 -13.91 -13.18
N ILE A 134 26.19 -14.65 -12.42
CA ILE A 134 26.75 -14.17 -11.14
C ILE A 134 27.72 -13.00 -11.38
N LEU A 135 28.61 -13.13 -12.36
CA LEU A 135 29.54 -12.06 -12.76
C LEU A 135 28.80 -10.80 -13.23
N ALA A 136 27.81 -10.95 -14.12
CA ALA A 136 26.98 -9.85 -14.59
C ALA A 136 26.20 -9.18 -13.44
N GLN A 137 25.69 -9.96 -12.48
CA GLN A 137 25.00 -9.43 -11.30
C GLN A 137 25.96 -8.61 -10.40
N LEU A 138 27.17 -9.11 -10.14
CA LEU A 138 28.21 -8.39 -9.38
C LEU A 138 28.58 -7.06 -10.06
N ARG A 139 28.78 -7.08 -11.38
CA ARG A 139 29.13 -5.90 -12.16
C ARG A 139 27.99 -4.88 -12.23
N ALA A 140 26.76 -5.30 -12.49
CA ALA A 140 25.60 -4.43 -12.52
C ALA A 140 25.35 -3.76 -11.15
N MET A 141 25.63 -4.46 -10.06
CA MET A 141 25.59 -3.90 -8.71
C MET A 141 26.72 -2.88 -8.47
N GLY A 142 27.94 -3.20 -8.92
CA GLY A 142 29.08 -2.28 -8.95
C GLY A 142 28.78 -0.97 -9.66
N GLU A 143 28.23 -1.05 -10.88
CA GLU A 143 27.84 0.14 -11.63
C GLU A 143 26.68 0.91 -10.96
N ARG A 144 25.73 0.22 -10.30
CA ARG A 144 24.66 0.86 -9.52
C ARG A 144 25.25 1.69 -8.38
N VAL A 145 26.24 1.16 -7.67
CA VAL A 145 26.95 1.85 -6.57
C VAL A 145 27.87 2.95 -7.09
N LYS A 146 28.54 2.77 -8.24
CA LYS A 146 29.36 3.82 -8.87
C LYS A 146 28.50 5.01 -9.31
N ARG A 147 27.40 4.78 -10.04
CA ARG A 147 26.44 5.82 -10.44
C ARG A 147 25.81 6.53 -9.24
N MET A 148 25.56 5.80 -8.16
CA MET A 148 25.09 6.36 -6.88
C MET A 148 26.14 7.28 -6.25
N ASN A 149 27.41 6.87 -6.18
CA ASN A 149 28.49 7.68 -5.62
C ASN A 149 28.79 8.93 -6.48
N GLU A 150 28.75 8.81 -7.81
CA GLU A 150 28.89 9.92 -8.75
C GLU A 150 27.75 10.96 -8.57
N ALA A 151 26.51 10.50 -8.43
CA ALA A 151 25.36 11.34 -8.10
C ALA A 151 25.34 11.88 -6.66
N MET A 152 26.26 11.44 -5.79
CA MET A 152 26.49 12.02 -4.45
C MET A 152 27.67 12.99 -4.42
N ALA A 153 28.61 12.88 -5.36
CA ALA A 153 29.74 13.81 -5.45
C ALA A 153 29.27 15.23 -5.83
N PHE A 154 28.33 15.32 -6.78
CA PHE A 154 27.76 16.57 -7.26
C PHE A 154 27.08 17.40 -6.15
N ASP A 155 26.34 16.77 -5.23
CA ASP A 155 25.70 17.44 -4.08
C ASP A 155 26.73 17.99 -3.06
N ARG A 156 27.90 17.35 -2.90
CA ARG A 156 28.92 17.76 -1.91
C ARG A 156 29.59 19.09 -2.26
N GLU A 157 29.62 19.44 -3.54
CA GLU A 157 30.23 20.67 -4.03
C GLU A 157 29.29 21.88 -3.80
N THR A 158 27.99 21.63 -3.63
CA THR A 158 26.97 22.65 -3.30
C THR A 158 26.69 22.81 -1.80
N ASP A 159 26.77 21.76 -0.97
CA ASP A 159 26.51 21.82 0.49
C ASP A 159 27.74 22.35 1.29
N ASN A 160 28.48 23.33 0.76
CA ASN A 160 29.76 23.80 1.30
C ASN A 160 29.64 25.10 2.13
N ALA A 161 28.95 25.02 3.28
CA ALA A 161 28.79 26.15 4.20
C ALA A 161 28.76 25.75 5.69
N ALA A 162 29.92 25.91 6.35
CA ALA A 162 30.13 26.02 7.80
C ALA A 162 29.88 24.79 8.73
N GLU A 163 30.68 24.77 9.80
CA GLU A 163 30.51 24.08 11.09
C GLU A 163 30.10 22.59 11.10
N TRP A 164 31.12 21.72 11.12
CA TRP A 164 31.01 20.42 11.80
C TRP A 164 30.86 20.64 13.31
N THR A 165 29.72 20.25 13.87
CA THR A 165 29.58 20.00 15.32
C THR A 165 29.39 18.50 15.57
N ASP A 166 30.05 17.98 16.60
CA ASP A 166 29.97 16.57 17.02
C ASP A 166 28.67 16.34 17.80
N THR A 167 27.55 16.35 17.08
CA THR A 167 26.21 16.13 17.63
C THR A 167 25.43 15.11 16.80
N GLY A 168 24.59 14.33 17.48
CA GLY A 168 24.02 13.09 16.93
C GLY A 168 23.13 13.28 15.70
N HIS A 169 23.10 12.23 14.86
CA HIS A 169 22.32 12.08 13.62
C HIS A 169 20.99 12.87 13.60
N ASP A 170 20.97 14.00 12.88
CA ASP A 170 19.74 14.73 12.59
C ASP A 170 18.69 13.82 11.92
N PRO A 171 17.50 13.63 12.52
CA PRO A 171 16.43 12.83 11.94
C PRO A 171 15.90 13.39 10.61
N LEU A 172 15.91 14.71 10.42
CA LEU A 172 15.42 15.35 9.18
C LEU A 172 16.35 15.07 8.01
N ARG A 173 17.67 15.28 8.19
CA ARG A 173 18.73 14.81 7.28
C ARG A 173 18.57 13.33 7.00
N THR A 174 18.40 12.49 8.02
CA THR A 174 18.25 11.04 7.86
C THR A 174 17.01 10.66 7.02
N ALA A 175 15.88 11.33 7.23
CA ALA A 175 14.68 11.18 6.41
C ALA A 175 14.89 11.69 4.97
N ARG A 176 15.55 12.85 4.77
CA ARG A 176 15.96 13.40 3.47
C ARG A 176 16.79 12.40 2.67
N TRP A 177 17.77 11.76 3.31
CA TRP A 177 18.57 10.68 2.70
C TRP A 177 17.71 9.48 2.29
N ARG A 178 16.92 8.90 3.21
CA ARG A 178 16.06 7.73 2.93
C ARG A 178 15.08 8.00 1.79
N LEU A 179 14.48 9.19 1.75
CA LEU A 179 13.57 9.60 0.68
C LEU A 179 14.31 9.75 -0.67
N LYS A 180 15.46 10.43 -0.72
CA LYS A 180 16.25 10.60 -1.97
C LYS A 180 16.59 9.24 -2.60
N PHE A 181 16.98 8.24 -1.80
CA PHE A 181 17.24 6.88 -2.30
C PHE A 181 16.02 6.22 -2.94
N ALA A 182 14.86 6.25 -2.26
CA ALA A 182 13.62 5.66 -2.78
C ALA A 182 13.20 6.29 -4.12
N LEU A 183 13.38 7.61 -4.28
CA LEU A 183 13.09 8.30 -5.54
C LEU A 183 14.08 7.93 -6.67
N MET A 184 15.36 7.77 -6.36
CA MET A 184 16.36 7.32 -7.35
C MET A 184 16.08 5.91 -7.86
N GLU A 185 15.68 4.97 -6.98
CA GLU A 185 15.28 3.62 -7.36
C GLU A 185 14.04 3.61 -8.27
N LYS A 186 13.06 4.47 -7.98
CA LYS A 186 11.78 4.54 -8.72
C LYS A 186 11.85 5.36 -10.01
N ARG A 187 12.97 6.04 -10.31
CA ARG A 187 13.16 6.88 -11.51
C ARG A 187 12.98 6.13 -12.85
N PHE A 188 13.14 4.81 -12.85
CA PHE A 188 12.98 3.95 -14.02
C PHE A 188 11.86 2.91 -13.86
N ALA A 189 10.97 3.08 -12.88
CA ALA A 189 9.79 2.23 -12.71
C ALA A 189 8.72 2.51 -13.81
N SER A 190 7.62 1.75 -13.81
CA SER A 190 6.48 2.01 -14.70
C SER A 190 5.91 3.43 -14.51
N ARG A 191 5.24 3.99 -15.53
CA ARG A 191 4.58 5.31 -15.40
C ARG A 191 3.57 5.36 -14.26
N GLU A 192 2.89 4.25 -13.99
CA GLU A 192 1.97 4.10 -12.85
C GLU A 192 2.70 4.23 -11.51
N GLU A 193 3.81 3.51 -11.30
CA GLU A 193 4.58 3.58 -10.06
C GLU A 193 5.26 4.95 -9.89
N GLN A 194 5.70 5.57 -10.99
CA GLN A 194 6.18 6.96 -10.97
C GLN A 194 5.07 7.93 -10.55
N GLN A 195 3.85 7.78 -11.08
CA GLN A 195 2.70 8.60 -10.67
C GLN A 195 2.33 8.34 -9.20
N ARG A 196 2.32 7.08 -8.74
CA ARG A 196 2.04 6.72 -7.34
C ARG A 196 3.05 7.37 -6.38
N VAL A 197 4.33 7.42 -6.77
CA VAL A 197 5.40 8.09 -6.02
C VAL A 197 5.23 9.62 -6.04
N ALA A 198 4.89 10.22 -7.19
CA ALA A 198 4.59 11.65 -7.28
C ALA A 198 3.40 12.05 -6.39
N ASP A 199 2.33 11.25 -6.39
CA ASP A 199 1.16 11.40 -5.52
C ASP A 199 1.51 11.33 -4.02
N ILE A 200 2.46 10.48 -3.64
CA ILE A 200 2.97 10.42 -2.25
C ILE A 200 3.75 11.69 -1.91
N LEU A 201 4.66 12.13 -2.79
CA LEU A 201 5.44 13.34 -2.58
C LEU A 201 4.57 14.59 -2.46
N LEU A 202 3.55 14.73 -3.32
CA LEU A 202 2.64 15.88 -3.30
C LEU A 202 1.75 15.91 -2.05
N ARG A 203 1.44 14.76 -1.43
CA ARG A 203 0.80 14.72 -0.09
C ARG A 203 1.77 15.10 1.02
N ALA A 204 2.96 14.49 1.03
CA ALA A 204 3.98 14.76 2.04
C ALA A 204 4.43 16.24 2.02
N LEU A 205 4.59 16.83 0.84
CA LEU A 205 4.93 18.25 0.68
C LEU A 205 3.92 19.15 1.39
N LYS A 206 2.62 18.88 1.22
CA LYS A 206 1.55 19.66 1.86
C LYS A 206 1.58 19.53 3.38
N GLU A 207 1.69 18.29 3.88
CA GLU A 207 1.78 18.05 5.32
C GLU A 207 3.01 18.71 5.95
N ILE A 208 4.13 18.83 5.22
CA ILE A 208 5.37 19.50 5.64
C ILE A 208 5.28 21.04 5.55
N THR A 209 4.67 21.62 4.51
CA THR A 209 4.57 23.08 4.33
C THR A 209 3.58 23.76 5.29
N GLY A 210 2.87 23.01 6.13
CA GLY A 210 1.78 23.52 6.95
C GLY A 210 0.44 23.58 6.22
N GLU A 211 0.38 23.17 4.93
CA GLU A 211 -0.85 22.65 4.29
C GLU A 211 -1.23 21.29 4.93
N ARG A 212 -1.45 21.29 6.26
CA ARG A 212 -2.29 20.28 6.92
C ARG A 212 -3.49 20.04 6.02
N THR A 213 -3.85 18.78 5.80
CA THR A 213 -5.11 18.44 5.13
C THR A 213 -6.27 18.97 5.97
N VAL A 214 -6.66 20.21 5.68
CA VAL A 214 -7.81 20.88 6.28
C VAL A 214 -8.97 19.94 6.06
N LYS A 215 -9.57 19.43 7.15
CA LYS A 215 -10.83 18.69 7.05
C LYS A 215 -11.75 19.58 6.21
N PRO A 216 -12.20 19.15 5.02
CA PRO A 216 -12.95 20.03 4.12
C PRO A 216 -14.10 20.63 4.92
N ALA A 217 -14.12 21.96 4.98
CA ALA A 217 -14.84 22.70 6.03
C ALA A 217 -16.28 22.21 6.12
N THR A 218 -16.74 21.90 7.34
CA THR A 218 -18.07 21.36 7.50
C THR A 218 -19.11 22.42 7.13
N ARG A 219 -19.93 22.09 6.15
CA ARG A 219 -21.02 22.92 5.64
C ARG A 219 -22.31 22.51 6.35
N ARG A 220 -23.19 23.46 6.64
CA ARG A 220 -24.49 23.15 7.26
C ARG A 220 -25.55 22.96 6.20
N VAL A 221 -26.31 21.89 6.34
CA VAL A 221 -27.54 21.65 5.61
C VAL A 221 -28.71 21.61 6.57
N ARG A 222 -29.87 22.08 6.11
CA ARG A 222 -31.14 22.03 6.84
C ARG A 222 -32.06 20.99 6.22
N VAL A 223 -32.74 20.19 7.03
CA VAL A 223 -33.80 19.29 6.59
C VAL A 223 -34.97 20.11 6.05
N ARG A 224 -35.31 19.90 4.78
CA ARG A 224 -36.47 20.49 4.09
C ARG A 224 -37.69 19.58 4.15
N ALA A 225 -37.49 18.27 3.96
CA ALA A 225 -38.54 17.27 3.98
C ALA A 225 -37.97 15.88 4.30
N ILE A 226 -38.83 14.97 4.76
CA ILE A 226 -38.52 13.55 4.96
C ILE A 226 -39.65 12.74 4.31
N HIS A 227 -39.29 11.71 3.55
CA HIS A 227 -40.21 10.84 2.84
C HIS A 227 -39.87 9.37 3.13
N THR A 228 -40.83 8.60 3.62
CA THR A 228 -40.69 7.14 3.73
C THR A 228 -40.83 6.54 2.33
N LEU A 229 -39.74 5.97 1.78
CA LEU A 229 -39.76 5.30 0.47
C LEU A 229 -40.26 3.85 0.60
N SER A 230 -39.89 3.21 1.71
CA SER A 230 -40.35 1.88 2.13
C SER A 230 -40.22 1.75 3.65
N PRO A 231 -40.76 0.69 4.29
CA PRO A 231 -40.56 0.47 5.72
C PRO A 231 -39.09 0.43 6.16
N ARG A 232 -38.16 0.12 5.24
CA ARG A 232 -36.72 -0.01 5.55
C ARG A 232 -35.86 1.10 4.90
N MET A 233 -36.46 2.17 4.35
CA MET A 233 -35.76 3.30 3.72
C MET A 233 -36.50 4.64 3.84
N ARG A 234 -35.82 5.70 4.32
CA ARG A 234 -36.32 7.10 4.33
C ARG A 234 -35.40 8.00 3.48
N ARG A 235 -35.98 8.77 2.55
CA ARG A 235 -35.31 9.88 1.86
C ARG A 235 -35.41 11.13 2.72
N VAL A 236 -34.27 11.72 3.06
CA VAL A 236 -34.20 13.07 3.64
C VAL A 236 -33.78 14.03 2.55
N VAL A 237 -34.54 15.11 2.41
CA VAL A 237 -34.26 16.21 1.48
C VAL A 237 -33.65 17.36 2.26
N PHE A 238 -32.47 17.79 1.85
CA PHE A 238 -31.68 18.83 2.48
C PHE A 238 -31.55 20.07 1.59
N THR A 239 -31.40 21.25 2.19
CA THR A 239 -31.00 22.50 1.52
C THR A 239 -29.79 23.12 2.21
N GLY A 240 -28.95 23.85 1.46
CA GLY A 240 -27.81 24.59 2.02
C GLY A 240 -28.25 25.71 2.97
N ALA A 241 -27.39 26.08 3.93
CA ALA A 241 -27.62 27.26 4.77
C ALA A 241 -27.41 28.57 3.99
N ALA A 242 -26.46 28.58 3.06
CA ALA A 242 -26.33 29.54 1.98
C ALA A 242 -26.52 28.88 0.60
N ALA A 243 -26.93 29.66 -0.40
CA ALA A 243 -27.20 29.16 -1.76
C ALA A 243 -25.97 28.53 -2.45
N THR A 244 -24.76 28.91 -2.03
CA THR A 244 -23.50 28.35 -2.51
C THR A 244 -23.11 27.02 -1.87
N ASP A 245 -23.73 26.63 -0.75
CA ASP A 245 -23.22 25.52 0.09
C ASP A 245 -23.34 24.13 -0.54
N LEU A 246 -24.01 23.99 -1.69
CA LEU A 246 -24.23 22.71 -2.39
C LEU A 246 -23.87 22.75 -3.88
N THR A 247 -23.36 23.86 -4.43
CA THR A 247 -23.19 24.02 -5.88
C THR A 247 -22.15 23.07 -6.49
N ASP A 248 -21.12 22.70 -5.74
CA ASP A 248 -20.13 21.67 -6.10
C ASP A 248 -20.71 20.27 -6.22
N LEU A 249 -21.89 20.01 -5.63
CA LEU A 249 -22.56 18.70 -5.72
C LEU A 249 -23.19 18.45 -7.10
N ALA A 250 -23.28 19.48 -7.97
CA ALA A 250 -23.66 19.30 -9.36
C ALA A 250 -22.62 18.51 -10.17
N GLU A 251 -21.33 18.66 -9.84
CA GLU A 251 -20.22 17.96 -10.48
C GLU A 251 -19.86 16.63 -9.77
N ALA A 252 -20.63 16.24 -8.75
CA ALA A 252 -20.40 15.03 -7.99
C ALA A 252 -20.73 13.79 -8.85
N PRO A 253 -19.77 12.87 -9.09
CA PRO A 253 -20.04 11.65 -9.85
C PRO A 253 -21.06 10.74 -9.13
N PRO A 254 -21.84 9.91 -9.86
CA PRO A 254 -22.87 9.05 -9.28
C PRO A 254 -22.29 8.12 -8.20
N GLY A 255 -23.04 7.87 -7.13
CA GLY A 255 -22.53 7.12 -5.98
C GLY A 255 -21.42 7.82 -5.18
N ALA A 256 -21.19 9.12 -5.39
CA ALA A 256 -20.38 9.94 -4.50
C ALA A 256 -21.03 10.04 -3.12
N ALA A 257 -20.20 9.97 -2.07
CA ALA A 257 -20.65 10.05 -0.69
C ALA A 257 -20.18 11.35 0.00
N ILE A 258 -21.06 11.95 0.78
CA ILE A 258 -20.69 12.93 1.81
C ILE A 258 -20.55 12.24 3.16
N LYS A 259 -20.07 12.98 4.16
CA LYS A 259 -19.97 12.57 5.55
C LYS A 259 -20.81 13.51 6.41
N LEU A 260 -22.05 13.11 6.71
CA LEU A 260 -22.93 13.78 7.67
C LEU A 260 -22.41 13.58 9.10
N MET A 261 -22.51 14.60 9.94
CA MET A 261 -21.93 14.67 11.28
C MET A 261 -23.03 14.74 12.34
N PHE A 262 -23.26 13.61 13.04
CA PHE A 262 -24.37 13.47 13.99
C PHE A 262 -23.90 13.62 15.45
N PRO A 263 -24.73 14.15 16.38
CA PRO A 263 -24.42 14.17 17.80
C PRO A 263 -24.08 12.78 18.36
N HIS A 264 -23.23 12.72 19.39
CA HIS A 264 -22.91 11.47 20.08
C HIS A 264 -22.93 11.63 21.59
N GLU A 265 -24.08 11.31 22.20
CA GLU A 265 -24.36 11.54 23.63
C GLU A 265 -23.31 10.90 24.54
N ARG A 266 -22.91 9.65 24.24
CA ARG A 266 -21.89 8.89 24.99
C ARG A 266 -20.46 9.47 24.91
N ALA A 267 -20.23 10.58 24.20
CA ALA A 267 -18.93 11.28 24.18
C ALA A 267 -18.83 12.47 25.16
N GLY A 268 -19.93 12.88 25.82
CA GLY A 268 -19.91 13.79 26.98
C GLY A 268 -19.50 15.25 26.76
N ASN A 269 -19.15 15.67 25.53
CA ASN A 269 -18.64 17.03 25.27
C ASN A 269 -19.03 17.61 23.89
N GLY A 270 -20.20 17.26 23.36
CA GLY A 270 -20.70 17.78 22.07
C GLY A 270 -19.98 17.24 20.82
N ARG A 271 -19.07 16.27 20.95
CA ARG A 271 -18.43 15.62 19.80
C ARG A 271 -19.44 14.97 18.87
N THR A 272 -19.34 15.29 17.57
CA THR A 272 -20.10 14.64 16.51
C THR A 272 -19.36 13.41 15.94
N LEU A 273 -20.11 12.35 15.64
CA LEU A 273 -19.63 11.18 14.91
C LEU A 273 -20.12 11.24 13.46
N GLY A 274 -19.18 11.20 12.53
CA GLY A 274 -19.50 11.28 11.11
C GLY A 274 -19.76 9.93 10.46
N ARG A 275 -20.91 9.78 9.81
CA ARG A 275 -21.30 8.62 8.99
C ARG A 275 -21.28 9.01 7.51
N ALA A 276 -20.89 8.06 6.66
CA ALA A 276 -20.85 8.29 5.21
C ALA A 276 -22.23 7.97 4.63
N TYR A 277 -22.75 8.87 3.79
CA TYR A 277 -24.02 8.71 3.10
C TYR A 277 -23.87 9.13 1.64
N THR A 278 -24.50 8.38 0.75
CA THR A 278 -24.47 8.63 -0.70
C THR A 278 -25.35 9.83 -1.05
N ILE A 279 -24.88 10.68 -1.96
CA ILE A 279 -25.72 11.66 -2.65
C ILE A 279 -26.65 10.87 -3.57
N ARG A 280 -27.93 10.72 -3.19
CA ARG A 280 -28.93 10.04 -4.02
C ARG A 280 -29.24 10.84 -5.28
N ARG A 281 -29.33 12.18 -5.13
CA ARG A 281 -29.52 13.17 -6.18
C ARG A 281 -29.16 14.56 -5.66
N TYR A 282 -28.74 15.48 -6.54
CA TYR A 282 -28.73 16.91 -6.26
C TYR A 282 -29.48 17.66 -7.37
N HIS A 283 -30.44 18.50 -6.98
CA HIS A 283 -31.26 19.32 -7.87
C HIS A 283 -30.74 20.76 -7.87
N ALA A 284 -29.75 21.07 -8.73
CA ALA A 284 -29.12 22.39 -8.76
C ALA A 284 -30.11 23.56 -8.90
N ALA A 285 -31.15 23.40 -9.74
CA ALA A 285 -32.21 24.41 -9.94
C ALA A 285 -33.13 24.64 -8.72
N ARG A 286 -33.08 23.77 -7.70
CA ARG A 286 -33.84 23.87 -6.45
C ARG A 286 -32.96 24.05 -5.22
N GLY A 287 -31.64 23.88 -5.33
CA GLY A 287 -30.72 23.85 -4.20
C GLY A 287 -30.95 22.66 -3.24
N GLU A 288 -31.53 21.57 -3.74
CA GLU A 288 -31.98 20.43 -2.92
C GLU A 288 -31.11 19.18 -3.11
N LEU A 289 -30.64 18.64 -1.99
CA LEU A 289 -29.82 17.42 -1.89
C LEU A 289 -30.68 16.28 -1.31
N GLU A 290 -30.84 15.20 -2.07
CA GLU A 290 -31.50 13.97 -1.62
C GLU A 290 -30.49 12.99 -1.04
N ILE A 291 -30.80 12.42 0.13
CA ILE A 291 -30.03 11.36 0.77
C ILE A 291 -30.98 10.29 1.30
N ASP A 292 -30.74 9.05 0.90
CA ASP A 292 -31.55 7.90 1.31
C ASP A 292 -30.86 7.18 2.50
N PHE A 293 -31.62 6.96 3.57
CA PHE A 293 -31.17 6.34 4.82
C PHE A 293 -31.88 4.99 5.00
N VAL A 294 -31.10 3.91 5.14
CA VAL A 294 -31.61 2.61 5.60
C VAL A 294 -32.14 2.77 7.03
N VAL A 295 -33.33 2.21 7.26
CA VAL A 295 -34.02 2.20 8.55
C VAL A 295 -33.83 0.83 9.20
N HIS A 296 -33.41 0.82 10.46
CA HIS A 296 -33.00 -0.38 11.19
C HIS A 296 -33.98 -0.77 12.31
N ASP A 297 -35.28 -0.54 12.13
CA ASP A 297 -36.33 -0.66 13.18
C ASP A 297 -36.41 -2.04 13.88
N GLU A 298 -35.86 -3.09 13.28
CA GLU A 298 -35.75 -4.44 13.88
C GLU A 298 -34.55 -4.57 14.86
N THR A 299 -33.69 -3.55 14.94
CA THR A 299 -32.59 -3.44 15.90
C THR A 299 -33.08 -2.79 17.20
N PRO A 300 -32.62 -3.24 18.40
CA PRO A 300 -32.97 -2.54 19.63
C PRO A 300 -32.37 -1.13 19.67
N ALA A 301 -33.19 -0.11 19.98
CA ALA A 301 -32.77 1.30 19.97
C ALA A 301 -31.50 1.62 20.80
N ALA A 302 -31.24 0.85 21.86
CA ALA A 302 -30.02 0.95 22.68
C ALA A 302 -28.71 0.64 21.91
N GLN A 303 -28.81 -0.05 20.76
CA GLN A 303 -27.72 -0.41 19.85
C GLN A 303 -27.64 0.49 18.61
N HIS A 304 -28.61 1.39 18.38
CA HIS A 304 -28.66 2.21 17.18
C HIS A 304 -27.42 3.10 16.98
N GLY A 305 -27.03 3.28 15.72
CA GLY A 305 -26.00 4.24 15.34
C GLY A 305 -26.46 5.69 15.59
N PRO A 306 -25.53 6.66 15.70
CA PRO A 306 -25.88 8.07 15.94
C PRO A 306 -26.74 8.68 14.81
N ALA A 307 -26.60 8.18 13.58
CA ALA A 307 -27.44 8.59 12.45
C ALA A 307 -28.86 7.99 12.49
N ALA A 308 -29.03 6.78 13.04
CA ALA A 308 -30.35 6.16 13.22
C ALA A 308 -31.13 6.86 14.32
N ARG A 309 -30.51 7.08 15.50
CA ARG A 309 -31.10 7.90 16.58
C ARG A 309 -31.48 9.30 16.16
N TRP A 310 -30.70 9.91 15.26
CA TRP A 310 -31.08 11.19 14.65
C TRP A 310 -32.30 11.04 13.73
N LEU A 311 -32.32 10.05 12.84
CA LEU A 311 -33.41 9.83 11.86
C LEU A 311 -34.76 9.45 12.51
N GLU A 312 -34.75 8.88 13.72
CA GLU A 312 -35.95 8.67 14.55
C GLU A 312 -36.67 9.99 14.89
N HIS A 313 -35.89 11.05 15.16
CA HIS A 313 -36.37 12.31 15.72
C HIS A 313 -36.31 13.49 14.74
N ALA A 314 -35.66 13.31 13.59
CA ALA A 314 -35.41 14.35 12.60
C ALA A 314 -36.69 14.98 12.06
N ALA A 315 -36.72 16.31 11.99
CA ALA A 315 -37.85 17.10 11.51
C ALA A 315 -37.43 18.19 10.49
N PRO A 316 -38.34 18.64 9.61
CA PRO A 316 -38.11 19.83 8.79
C PRO A 316 -37.74 21.04 9.65
N GLY A 317 -36.57 21.62 9.39
CA GLY A 317 -35.98 22.68 10.21
C GLY A 317 -34.64 22.30 10.85
N ASP A 318 -34.39 21.01 11.09
CA ASP A 318 -33.15 20.54 11.74
C ASP A 318 -31.90 20.80 10.89
N GLU A 319 -30.79 21.13 11.55
CA GLU A 319 -29.49 21.34 10.89
C GLU A 319 -28.49 20.22 11.17
N VAL A 320 -27.75 19.82 10.14
CA VAL A 320 -26.68 18.82 10.20
C VAL A 320 -25.44 19.35 9.48
N GLU A 321 -24.26 19.15 10.07
CA GLU A 321 -22.98 19.43 9.41
C GLU A 321 -22.58 18.31 8.45
N PHE A 322 -21.98 18.65 7.31
CA PHE A 322 -21.45 17.67 6.37
C PHE A 322 -20.08 18.05 5.81
N ALA A 323 -19.28 17.03 5.47
CA ALA A 323 -18.00 17.17 4.78
C ALA A 323 -17.92 16.25 3.56
N GLY A 324 -17.41 16.75 2.44
CA GLY A 324 -17.42 16.07 1.13
C GLY A 324 -17.62 17.10 0.01
N PRO A 325 -17.96 16.66 -1.22
CA PRO A 325 -18.19 15.27 -1.64
C PRO A 325 -16.90 14.43 -1.68
N LYS A 326 -17.06 13.12 -1.86
CA LYS A 326 -15.96 12.18 -2.14
C LYS A 326 -16.06 11.65 -3.58
N ARG A 327 -15.02 10.93 -4.02
CA ARG A 327 -15.06 10.15 -5.27
C ARG A 327 -16.24 9.17 -5.26
N GLY A 328 -17.07 9.25 -6.28
CA GLY A 328 -18.10 8.28 -6.65
C GLY A 328 -17.60 7.30 -7.72
N PHE A 329 -18.53 6.66 -8.40
CA PHE A 329 -18.31 5.82 -9.57
C PHE A 329 -18.21 6.67 -10.86
N ARG A 330 -17.42 6.24 -11.84
CA ARG A 330 -17.44 6.79 -13.20
C ARG A 330 -17.42 5.62 -14.17
N ALA A 331 -18.39 5.60 -15.09
CA ALA A 331 -18.48 4.58 -16.12
C ALA A 331 -17.26 4.64 -17.04
N ASP A 332 -16.62 3.50 -17.29
CA ASP A 332 -15.55 3.37 -18.27
C ASP A 332 -16.15 3.12 -19.67
N PRO A 333 -15.97 4.01 -20.65
CA PRO A 333 -16.46 3.80 -22.02
C PRO A 333 -15.74 2.66 -22.77
N ALA A 334 -14.64 2.13 -22.25
CA ALA A 334 -13.98 0.94 -22.79
C ALA A 334 -14.55 -0.38 -22.26
N ALA A 335 -15.36 -0.35 -21.19
CA ALA A 335 -15.95 -1.55 -20.61
C ALA A 335 -17.15 -2.04 -21.44
N PRO A 336 -17.17 -3.30 -21.93
CA PRO A 336 -18.27 -3.83 -22.74
C PRO A 336 -19.61 -3.89 -22.00
N TRP A 337 -19.59 -4.04 -20.67
CA TRP A 337 -20.77 -3.99 -19.81
C TRP A 337 -20.41 -3.61 -18.37
N THR A 338 -21.42 -3.24 -17.58
CA THR A 338 -21.29 -2.87 -16.16
C THR A 338 -22.01 -3.87 -15.26
N LEU A 339 -21.40 -4.20 -14.12
CA LEU A 339 -21.98 -5.03 -13.06
C LEU A 339 -22.11 -4.21 -11.78
N LEU A 340 -23.32 -4.01 -11.30
CA LEU A 340 -23.61 -3.30 -10.05
C LEU A 340 -24.07 -4.30 -8.99
N ILE A 341 -23.32 -4.44 -7.89
CA ILE A 341 -23.65 -5.36 -6.80
C ILE A 341 -23.68 -4.61 -5.47
N GLY A 342 -24.67 -4.91 -4.64
CA GLY A 342 -24.63 -4.47 -3.25
C GLY A 342 -25.80 -4.94 -2.40
N ASP A 343 -26.02 -4.22 -1.31
CA ASP A 343 -27.14 -4.40 -0.38
C ASP A 343 -28.02 -3.13 -0.30
N GLU A 344 -28.95 -3.11 0.65
CA GLU A 344 -29.83 -1.97 0.92
C GLU A 344 -29.08 -0.65 1.21
N THR A 345 -27.87 -0.70 1.78
CA THR A 345 -27.04 0.50 2.00
C THR A 345 -26.41 1.04 0.71
N ALA A 346 -26.29 0.19 -0.32
CA ALA A 346 -25.78 0.54 -1.64
C ALA A 346 -26.85 0.97 -2.65
N LEU A 347 -28.13 0.66 -2.40
CA LEU A 347 -29.28 1.11 -3.22
C LEU A 347 -29.17 2.56 -3.74
N PRO A 348 -28.84 3.56 -2.91
CA PRO A 348 -28.83 4.96 -3.35
C PRO A 348 -27.69 5.27 -4.33
N ALA A 349 -26.58 4.51 -4.24
CA ALA A 349 -25.46 4.60 -5.19
C ALA A 349 -25.79 3.87 -6.49
N ILE A 350 -26.32 2.64 -6.39
CA ILE A 350 -26.70 1.82 -7.55
C ILE A 350 -27.75 2.55 -8.39
N PHE A 351 -28.76 3.16 -7.79
CA PHE A 351 -29.79 3.90 -8.52
C PHE A 351 -29.24 5.19 -9.15
N ALA A 352 -28.37 5.95 -8.46
CA ALA A 352 -27.70 7.11 -9.04
C ALA A 352 -26.80 6.73 -10.24
N ILE A 353 -26.17 5.55 -10.22
CA ILE A 353 -25.39 5.03 -11.36
C ILE A 353 -26.32 4.60 -12.51
N LEU A 354 -27.38 3.83 -12.24
CA LEU A 354 -28.33 3.38 -13.26
C LEU A 354 -29.03 4.53 -13.99
N GLU A 355 -29.27 5.65 -13.32
CA GLU A 355 -29.84 6.88 -13.89
C GLU A 355 -28.86 7.70 -14.74
N THR A 356 -27.55 7.45 -14.64
CA THR A 356 -26.50 8.25 -15.30
C THR A 356 -25.63 7.46 -16.31
N LEU A 357 -25.73 6.12 -16.31
CA LEU A 357 -25.13 5.28 -17.35
C LEU A 357 -25.68 5.63 -18.75
N PRO A 358 -24.83 5.74 -19.80
CA PRO A 358 -25.25 6.00 -21.18
C PRO A 358 -26.39 5.07 -21.62
N GLU A 359 -27.33 5.55 -22.44
CA GLU A 359 -28.56 4.80 -22.78
C GLU A 359 -28.27 3.38 -23.29
N HIS A 360 -27.29 3.24 -24.18
CA HIS A 360 -26.83 1.98 -24.78
C HIS A 360 -25.98 1.09 -23.85
N ALA A 361 -25.62 1.54 -22.65
CA ALA A 361 -24.75 0.77 -21.76
C ALA A 361 -25.45 -0.50 -21.25
N GLN A 362 -24.85 -1.66 -21.55
CA GLN A 362 -25.30 -2.93 -21.01
C GLN A 362 -24.95 -3.02 -19.52
N VAL A 363 -25.95 -3.26 -18.68
CA VAL A 363 -25.78 -3.35 -17.23
C VAL A 363 -26.55 -4.52 -16.64
N LEU A 364 -25.93 -5.24 -15.70
CA LEU A 364 -26.60 -6.15 -14.77
C LEU A 364 -26.50 -5.58 -13.36
N THR A 365 -27.54 -5.78 -12.54
CA THR A 365 -27.62 -5.25 -11.18
C THR A 365 -28.14 -6.31 -10.22
N TYR A 366 -27.45 -6.56 -9.12
CA TYR A 366 -27.87 -7.48 -8.08
C TYR A 366 -27.87 -6.78 -6.71
N ILE A 367 -29.00 -6.87 -6.00
CA ILE A 367 -29.20 -6.16 -4.73
C ILE A 367 -29.68 -7.17 -3.68
N ALA A 368 -28.86 -7.39 -2.67
CA ALA A 368 -29.24 -8.15 -1.48
C ALA A 368 -30.21 -7.33 -0.63
N ILE A 369 -31.32 -7.95 -0.24
CA ILE A 369 -32.38 -7.37 0.58
C ILE A 369 -32.83 -8.39 1.62
N GLY A 370 -33.13 -7.96 2.83
CA GLY A 370 -33.70 -8.83 3.87
C GLY A 370 -35.04 -9.45 3.47
N ASP A 371 -35.86 -8.69 2.72
CA ASP A 371 -37.21 -9.08 2.29
C ASP A 371 -37.75 -8.13 1.19
N ALA A 372 -38.87 -8.53 0.59
CA ALA A 372 -39.62 -7.72 -0.36
C ALA A 372 -40.04 -6.32 0.16
N ARG A 373 -40.07 -6.06 1.48
CA ARG A 373 -40.40 -4.73 2.04
C ARG A 373 -39.29 -3.69 1.82
N ALA A 374 -38.05 -4.11 1.53
CA ALA A 374 -36.97 -3.19 1.14
C ALA A 374 -36.88 -2.90 -0.36
N ARG A 375 -37.66 -3.58 -1.22
CA ARG A 375 -37.70 -3.31 -2.67
C ARG A 375 -38.25 -1.90 -2.90
N LEU A 376 -37.39 -0.97 -3.29
CA LEU A 376 -37.80 0.40 -3.61
C LEU A 376 -38.52 0.44 -4.97
N PRO A 377 -39.56 1.29 -5.13
CA PRO A 377 -40.10 1.59 -6.45
C PRO A 377 -39.02 2.27 -7.31
N LEU A 378 -39.01 1.95 -8.61
CA LEU A 378 -38.18 2.67 -9.57
C LEU A 378 -38.84 4.01 -9.92
N GLU A 379 -38.03 5.06 -10.03
CA GLU A 379 -38.48 6.44 -10.20
C GLU A 379 -38.09 7.00 -11.58
N GLY A 380 -38.86 7.97 -12.09
CA GLY A 380 -38.51 8.73 -13.29
C GLY A 380 -38.24 7.86 -14.54
N ALA A 381 -37.21 8.22 -15.30
CA ALA A 381 -36.84 7.50 -16.52
C ALA A 381 -36.40 6.04 -16.26
N LEU A 382 -35.82 5.73 -15.10
CA LEU A 382 -35.38 4.37 -14.77
C LEU A 382 -36.57 3.41 -14.64
N ALA A 383 -37.76 3.90 -14.26
CA ALA A 383 -38.97 3.09 -14.13
C ALA A 383 -39.47 2.50 -15.47
N THR A 384 -39.21 3.17 -16.58
CA THR A 384 -39.64 2.73 -17.93
C THR A 384 -38.48 2.25 -18.82
N HIS A 385 -37.24 2.63 -18.50
CA HIS A 385 -36.06 2.22 -19.27
C HIS A 385 -35.85 0.69 -19.22
N PRO A 386 -35.51 0.00 -20.33
CA PRO A 386 -35.35 -1.46 -20.36
C PRO A 386 -34.42 -2.06 -19.28
N ARG A 387 -33.36 -1.32 -18.90
CA ARG A 387 -32.41 -1.74 -17.83
C ARG A 387 -33.04 -1.99 -16.46
N SER A 388 -34.25 -1.50 -16.20
CA SER A 388 -35.06 -1.86 -15.01
C SER A 388 -35.25 -3.37 -14.84
N ARG A 389 -35.33 -4.11 -15.96
CA ARG A 389 -35.53 -5.56 -15.99
C ARG A 389 -34.28 -6.37 -15.61
N ASN A 390 -33.12 -5.70 -15.57
CA ASN A 390 -31.83 -6.30 -15.23
C ASN A 390 -31.46 -6.07 -13.74
N ILE A 391 -32.46 -5.70 -12.91
CA ILE A 391 -32.32 -5.50 -11.46
C ILE A 391 -32.82 -6.77 -10.76
N HIS A 392 -31.88 -7.61 -10.35
CA HIS A 392 -32.10 -8.86 -9.64
C HIS A 392 -32.11 -8.61 -8.13
N TRP A 393 -33.23 -8.90 -7.48
CA TRP A 393 -33.39 -8.78 -6.04
C TRP A 393 -33.11 -10.13 -5.37
N VAL A 394 -32.11 -10.17 -4.49
CA VAL A 394 -31.67 -11.38 -3.78
C VAL A 394 -32.19 -11.30 -2.34
N GLU A 395 -33.29 -11.99 -2.05
CA GLU A 395 -33.85 -12.04 -0.69
C GLU A 395 -33.07 -13.01 0.20
N SER A 396 -32.50 -12.48 1.28
CA SER A 396 -31.65 -13.20 2.24
C SER A 396 -31.44 -12.37 3.50
N ASP A 397 -31.32 -13.03 4.66
CA ASP A 397 -30.73 -12.39 5.84
C ASP A 397 -29.26 -12.01 5.61
N THR A 398 -28.75 -11.10 6.45
CA THR A 398 -27.38 -10.56 6.41
C THR A 398 -26.28 -11.62 6.43
N ALA A 399 -26.45 -12.72 7.17
CA ALA A 399 -25.41 -13.73 7.34
C ALA A 399 -25.27 -14.61 6.08
N HIS A 400 -26.40 -14.91 5.42
CA HIS A 400 -26.43 -15.72 4.21
C HIS A 400 -26.34 -14.90 2.91
N ALA A 401 -26.48 -13.57 2.98
CA ALA A 401 -26.57 -12.70 1.80
C ALA A 401 -25.39 -12.84 0.82
N GLY A 402 -24.17 -13.04 1.32
CA GLY A 402 -22.99 -13.29 0.48
C GLY A 402 -23.07 -14.62 -0.30
N ALA A 403 -23.53 -15.69 0.33
CA ALA A 403 -23.68 -17.00 -0.31
C ALA A 403 -24.84 -17.00 -1.32
N MET A 404 -25.97 -16.38 -0.95
CA MET A 404 -27.13 -16.21 -1.84
C MET A 404 -26.80 -15.34 -3.06
N MET A 405 -26.01 -14.28 -2.88
CA MET A 405 -25.49 -13.45 -3.96
C MET A 405 -24.57 -14.23 -4.90
N VAL A 406 -23.60 -14.99 -4.37
CA VAL A 406 -22.72 -15.86 -5.17
C VAL A 406 -23.52 -16.91 -5.94
N GLY A 407 -24.55 -17.52 -5.33
CA GLY A 407 -25.45 -18.46 -6.01
C GLY A 407 -26.23 -17.80 -7.16
N ALA A 408 -26.84 -16.63 -6.92
CA ALA A 408 -27.61 -15.89 -7.92
C ALA A 408 -26.75 -15.43 -9.11
N LEU A 409 -25.51 -15.02 -8.87
CA LEU A 409 -24.53 -14.69 -9.91
C LEU A 409 -24.09 -15.94 -10.69
N SER A 410 -23.85 -17.06 -10.01
CA SER A 410 -23.38 -18.31 -10.64
C SER A 410 -24.46 -19.01 -11.48
N ALA A 411 -25.74 -18.74 -11.24
CA ALA A 411 -26.86 -19.31 -11.97
C ALA A 411 -27.20 -18.56 -13.29
N GLN A 412 -26.63 -17.37 -13.50
CA GLN A 412 -26.98 -16.49 -14.61
C GLN A 412 -25.91 -16.52 -15.72
N ALA A 413 -26.34 -16.58 -16.98
CA ALA A 413 -25.45 -16.37 -18.13
C ALA A 413 -24.99 -14.89 -18.17
N MET A 414 -23.68 -14.67 -18.05
CA MET A 414 -23.07 -13.33 -18.08
C MET A 414 -22.85 -12.83 -19.52
N PRO A 415 -22.88 -11.50 -19.76
CA PRO A 415 -22.48 -10.92 -21.03
C PRO A 415 -21.00 -11.19 -21.36
N ALA A 416 -20.66 -11.13 -22.65
CA ALA A 416 -19.30 -11.37 -23.10
C ALA A 416 -18.35 -10.20 -22.79
N GLY A 417 -17.09 -10.53 -22.52
CA GLY A 417 -16.04 -9.55 -22.17
C GLY A 417 -16.03 -9.16 -20.68
N THR A 418 -14.99 -8.44 -20.28
CA THR A 418 -14.73 -8.08 -18.88
C THR A 418 -15.67 -6.96 -18.40
N PRO A 419 -16.45 -7.15 -17.32
CA PRO A 419 -17.27 -6.08 -16.77
C PRO A 419 -16.43 -5.01 -16.05
N GLN A 420 -16.89 -3.76 -16.10
CA GLN A 420 -16.60 -2.82 -15.01
C GLN A 420 -17.53 -3.13 -13.83
N VAL A 421 -16.98 -3.31 -12.63
CA VAL A 421 -17.75 -3.73 -11.44
C VAL A 421 -17.80 -2.60 -10.41
N PHE A 422 -19.00 -2.22 -9.99
CA PHE A 422 -19.24 -1.46 -8.75
C PHE A 422 -19.80 -2.40 -7.69
N LEU A 423 -19.19 -2.42 -6.51
CA LEU A 423 -19.51 -3.39 -5.48
C LEU A 423 -19.50 -2.71 -4.09
N ALA A 424 -20.67 -2.53 -3.45
CA ALA A 424 -20.77 -1.79 -2.20
C ALA A 424 -21.76 -2.41 -1.20
N GLY A 425 -21.49 -2.30 0.11
CA GLY A 425 -22.34 -2.86 1.17
C GLY A 425 -21.57 -3.50 2.32
N GLU A 426 -22.12 -4.58 2.86
CA GLU A 426 -21.58 -5.40 3.95
C GLU A 426 -20.28 -6.12 3.55
N ALA A 427 -19.28 -6.11 4.45
CA ALA A 427 -17.91 -6.55 4.16
C ALA A 427 -17.76 -8.05 3.86
N SER A 428 -18.56 -8.93 4.47
CA SER A 428 -18.52 -10.38 4.23
C SER A 428 -19.24 -10.78 2.92
N LEU A 429 -20.32 -10.08 2.56
CA LEU A 429 -20.94 -10.18 1.23
C LEU A 429 -19.90 -9.78 0.17
N LEU A 430 -19.27 -8.62 0.36
CA LEU A 430 -18.22 -8.10 -0.53
C LEU A 430 -17.07 -9.08 -0.72
N LYS A 431 -16.58 -9.69 0.36
CA LYS A 431 -15.49 -10.68 0.31
C LYS A 431 -15.87 -11.91 -0.54
N GLN A 432 -17.07 -12.46 -0.32
CA GLN A 432 -17.55 -13.64 -1.05
C GLN A 432 -17.73 -13.36 -2.55
N VAL A 433 -18.33 -12.21 -2.89
CA VAL A 433 -18.49 -11.77 -4.29
C VAL A 433 -17.14 -11.54 -4.96
N ARG A 434 -16.16 -10.90 -4.29
CA ARG A 434 -14.81 -10.73 -4.85
C ARG A 434 -14.13 -12.06 -5.18
N THR A 435 -14.22 -13.05 -4.29
CA THR A 435 -13.68 -14.40 -4.56
C THR A 435 -14.28 -15.04 -5.82
N LEU A 436 -15.58 -14.84 -6.09
CA LEU A 436 -16.20 -15.32 -7.34
C LEU A 436 -15.67 -14.58 -8.57
N ILE A 437 -15.71 -13.25 -8.58
CA ILE A 437 -15.43 -12.47 -9.80
C ILE A 437 -13.93 -12.38 -10.13
N GLU A 438 -13.05 -12.30 -9.12
CA GLU A 438 -11.60 -12.28 -9.31
C GLU A 438 -11.06 -13.68 -9.62
N GLY A 439 -11.66 -14.72 -9.05
CA GLY A 439 -11.25 -16.10 -9.22
C GLY A 439 -11.86 -16.79 -10.44
N ALA A 440 -13.17 -17.03 -10.40
CA ALA A 440 -13.87 -17.84 -11.41
C ALA A 440 -14.15 -17.08 -12.72
N TRP A 441 -14.30 -15.76 -12.66
CA TRP A 441 -14.55 -14.92 -13.85
C TRP A 441 -13.30 -14.14 -14.32
N ALA A 442 -12.18 -14.25 -13.59
CA ALA A 442 -10.91 -13.57 -13.88
C ALA A 442 -11.02 -12.05 -14.12
N VAL A 443 -11.97 -11.38 -13.46
CA VAL A 443 -12.13 -9.92 -13.53
C VAL A 443 -10.91 -9.27 -12.84
N PRO A 444 -10.17 -8.37 -13.53
CA PRO A 444 -8.96 -7.79 -12.98
C PRO A 444 -9.28 -6.74 -11.91
N HIS A 445 -8.36 -6.55 -10.97
CA HIS A 445 -8.60 -5.73 -9.77
C HIS A 445 -8.89 -4.25 -10.07
N ASP A 446 -8.33 -3.70 -11.14
CA ASP A 446 -8.55 -2.32 -11.58
C ASP A 446 -9.97 -2.07 -12.12
N ALA A 447 -10.64 -3.11 -12.63
CA ALA A 447 -12.04 -3.05 -13.04
C ALA A 447 -13.04 -3.09 -11.86
N ILE A 448 -12.59 -3.26 -10.61
CA ILE A 448 -13.47 -3.51 -9.44
C ILE A 448 -13.42 -2.35 -8.41
N ASP A 449 -14.45 -1.50 -8.43
CA ASP A 449 -14.67 -0.44 -7.43
C ASP A 449 -15.41 -0.99 -6.19
N ALA A 450 -14.66 -1.67 -5.31
CA ALA A 450 -15.18 -2.31 -4.10
C ALA A 450 -15.16 -1.38 -2.85
N LYS A 451 -16.31 -1.19 -2.20
CA LYS A 451 -16.51 -0.25 -1.08
C LYS A 451 -17.29 -0.89 0.09
N GLY A 452 -16.57 -1.35 1.11
CA GLY A 452 -17.15 -1.81 2.38
C GLY A 452 -17.79 -0.68 3.18
N TYR A 453 -19.10 -0.52 3.02
CA TYR A 453 -19.91 0.54 3.66
C TYR A 453 -20.10 0.26 5.16
N TRP A 454 -20.37 -0.99 5.52
CA TRP A 454 -20.58 -1.43 6.90
C TRP A 454 -20.06 -2.85 7.14
N THR A 455 -20.21 -3.36 8.35
CA THR A 455 -19.79 -4.71 8.74
C THR A 455 -20.72 -5.23 9.83
N ALA A 456 -21.21 -6.45 9.70
CA ALA A 456 -22.10 -7.04 10.71
C ALA A 456 -21.42 -7.10 12.10
N GLY A 457 -22.16 -6.73 13.15
CA GLY A 457 -21.70 -6.81 14.54
C GLY A 457 -20.62 -5.80 14.97
N LEU A 458 -20.16 -4.90 14.10
CA LEU A 458 -19.13 -3.90 14.42
C LEU A 458 -19.58 -2.47 14.11
N SER A 459 -19.45 -1.56 15.06
CA SER A 459 -19.52 -0.13 14.76
C SER A 459 -18.34 0.30 13.89
N ARG A 460 -18.48 1.45 13.21
CA ARG A 460 -17.39 2.06 12.43
C ARG A 460 -16.13 2.29 13.28
N GLU A 461 -16.32 2.68 14.53
CA GLU A 461 -15.25 3.00 15.48
C GLU A 461 -14.48 1.73 15.87
N GLU A 462 -15.18 0.61 16.11
CA GLU A 462 -14.56 -0.71 16.34
C GLU A 462 -13.88 -1.25 15.08
N ARG A 463 -14.53 -1.14 13.91
CA ARG A 463 -13.93 -1.55 12.63
C ARG A 463 -12.63 -0.80 12.34
N LYS A 464 -12.58 0.51 12.61
CA LYS A 464 -11.36 1.31 12.46
C LYS A 464 -10.29 0.98 13.51
N ALA A 465 -10.69 0.43 14.66
CA ALA A 465 -9.76 -0.07 15.68
C ALA A 465 -9.21 -1.47 15.34
N SER A 466 -9.95 -2.30 14.60
CA SER A 466 -9.45 -3.57 14.04
C SER A 466 -8.64 -3.39 12.75
N GLU A 467 -8.94 -2.36 11.94
CA GLU A 467 -8.14 -1.96 10.75
C GLU A 467 -6.77 -1.34 11.11
N ALA A 468 -6.53 -1.06 12.40
CA ALA A 468 -5.32 -0.40 12.91
C ALA A 468 -4.52 -1.30 13.88
N ARG A 469 -4.70 -2.63 13.76
CA ARG A 469 -3.99 -3.69 14.47
C ARG A 469 -3.47 -4.71 13.46
#